data_AF-A0A963QY78-F1
#
_entry.id   AF-A0A963QY78-F1
#
_cell.length_a   1.000
_cell.length_b   1.000
_cell.length_c   1.000
_cell.angle_alpha   90.00
_cell.angle_beta   90.00
_cell.angle_gamma   90.00
#
_symmetry.space_group_name_H-M   'P 1'
#
loop_
_entity.id
_entity.type
_entity.pdbx_description
1 polymer ?
#
loop_
_entity_poly.entity_id
_entity_poly.type
_entity_poly.pdbx_seq_one_letter_code
_entity_poly.pdbx_strand_id
1 'polypeptide(L)'
;MTNHRSHRPIAALVLLLVLGWCGTAWALPPKVAGLLGRISRDVGGAIEQVALLRDAATDPTAGAGPLNPGADAVGIAAGGRTSTLAILRRAGERLARRLDDLRRADGGAGPARAELLLLMRVELDSLLWSIEDLHEDIDPERADELLDRLHRNLVELEAATAAITAMDR
;
A
#
# COMPACT_ATOMS: atom_id res chain seq x y z
N MET A 1 -2.15 -35.19 -13.36
CA MET A 1 -3.19 -34.15 -13.54
C MET A 1 -2.95 -33.06 -12.50
N THR A 2 -2.21 -32.02 -12.86
CA THR A 2 -1.92 -30.88 -11.97
C THR A 2 -2.30 -29.60 -12.72
N ASN A 3 -3.44 -29.03 -12.33
CA ASN A 3 -3.91 -27.75 -12.82
C ASN A 3 -3.06 -26.64 -12.19
N HIS A 4 -1.99 -26.22 -12.88
CA HIS A 4 -1.31 -24.97 -12.58
C HIS A 4 -2.22 -23.81 -13.00
N ARG A 5 -3.00 -23.28 -12.06
CA ARG A 5 -3.64 -21.97 -12.22
C ARG A 5 -2.54 -20.91 -12.17
N SER A 6 -2.05 -20.53 -13.35
CA SER A 6 -1.21 -19.35 -13.53
C SER A 6 -2.01 -18.11 -13.15
N HIS A 7 -1.77 -17.57 -11.96
CA HIS A 7 -2.13 -16.21 -11.59
C HIS A 7 -1.34 -15.27 -12.52
N ARG A 8 -1.96 -14.89 -13.64
CA ARG A 8 -1.43 -13.84 -14.50
C ARG A 8 -1.46 -12.53 -13.71
N PRO A 9 -0.40 -11.71 -13.71
CA PRO A 9 -0.41 -10.43 -13.04
C PRO A 9 -1.44 -9.52 -13.71
N ILE A 10 -2.47 -9.17 -12.95
CA ILE A 10 -3.56 -8.25 -13.34
C ILE A 10 -2.97 -6.92 -13.85
N ALA A 11 -1.81 -6.52 -13.33
CA ALA A 11 -1.01 -5.37 -13.79
C ALA A 11 -0.79 -5.33 -15.31
N ALA A 12 -0.55 -6.47 -15.98
CA ALA A 12 -0.35 -6.51 -17.42
C ALA A 12 -1.66 -6.33 -18.23
N LEU A 13 -2.79 -6.71 -17.64
CA LEU A 13 -4.11 -6.59 -18.27
C LEU A 13 -4.68 -5.18 -18.11
N VAL A 14 -4.44 -4.55 -16.96
CA VAL A 14 -4.82 -3.16 -16.69
C VAL A 14 -4.06 -2.19 -17.60
N LEU A 15 -2.77 -2.45 -17.84
CA LEU A 15 -1.94 -1.61 -18.72
C LEU A 15 -2.44 -1.58 -20.18
N LEU A 16 -2.99 -2.70 -20.67
CA LEU A 16 -3.50 -2.81 -22.04
C LEU A 16 -4.90 -2.21 -22.22
N LEU A 17 -5.71 -2.15 -21.17
CA LEU A 17 -7.06 -1.55 -21.19
C LEU A 17 -7.02 -0.02 -21.21
N VAL A 18 -5.99 0.60 -20.63
CA VAL A 18 -5.84 2.07 -20.56
C VAL A 18 -5.51 2.69 -21.94
N LEU A 19 -4.85 1.97 -22.84
CA LEU A 19 -4.44 2.51 -24.15
C LEU A 19 -5.56 2.52 -25.22
N GLY A 20 -6.71 1.88 -24.96
CA GLY A 20 -7.74 1.65 -25.97
C GLY A 20 -8.94 2.59 -25.96
N TRP A 21 -9.14 3.42 -24.94
CA TRP A 21 -10.42 4.13 -24.71
C TRP A 21 -10.29 5.65 -24.84
N CYS A 22 -10.00 6.12 -26.06
CA CYS A 22 -10.05 7.54 -26.40
C CYS A 22 -11.50 7.94 -26.70
N GLY A 23 -12.24 8.37 -25.68
CA GLY A 23 -13.63 8.80 -25.82
C GLY A 23 -14.08 9.69 -24.66
N THR A 24 -14.10 11.00 -24.91
CA THR A 24 -14.54 12.10 -24.03
C THR A 24 -13.73 12.33 -22.76
N ALA A 25 -12.73 13.21 -22.86
CA ALA A 25 -11.97 13.76 -21.73
C ALA A 25 -12.87 14.63 -20.84
N TRP A 26 -13.33 14.05 -19.73
CA TRP A 26 -13.93 14.80 -18.62
C TRP A 26 -12.89 14.97 -17.54
N ALA A 27 -12.29 16.16 -17.48
CA ALA A 27 -11.34 16.56 -16.44
C ALA A 27 -11.84 16.14 -15.05
N LEU A 28 -10.98 15.49 -14.27
CA LEU A 28 -11.26 15.04 -12.91
C LEU A 28 -11.73 16.25 -12.11
N PRO A 29 -12.84 16.15 -11.36
CA PRO A 29 -13.23 17.21 -10.46
C PRO A 29 -12.04 17.57 -9.56
N PRO A 30 -11.72 18.86 -9.33
CA PRO A 30 -10.53 19.27 -8.57
C PRO A 30 -10.42 18.62 -7.19
N LYS A 31 -11.57 18.32 -6.58
CA LYS A 31 -11.66 17.56 -5.32
C LYS A 31 -11.14 16.12 -5.44
N VAL A 32 -11.49 15.42 -6.53
CA VAL A 32 -11.06 14.04 -6.84
C VAL A 32 -9.55 14.03 -7.13
N ALA A 33 -9.06 14.93 -7.99
CA ALA A 33 -7.64 15.07 -8.28
C ALA A 33 -6.81 15.38 -7.01
N GLY A 34 -7.30 16.29 -6.15
CA GLY A 34 -6.65 16.61 -4.88
C GLY A 34 -6.64 15.44 -3.88
N LEU A 35 -7.67 14.58 -3.90
CA LEU A 35 -7.72 13.37 -3.07
C LEU A 35 -6.74 12.30 -3.57
N LEU A 36 -6.64 12.09 -4.89
CA LEU A 36 -5.70 11.15 -5.50
C LEU A 36 -4.24 11.56 -5.22
N GLY A 37 -3.88 12.84 -5.38
CA GLY A 37 -2.54 13.32 -5.06
C GLY A 37 -2.18 13.16 -3.57
N ARG A 38 -3.17 13.29 -2.69
CA ARG A 38 -3.01 12.99 -1.26
C ARG A 38 -2.84 11.50 -1.00
N ILE A 39 -3.62 10.63 -1.65
CA ILE A 39 -3.48 9.17 -1.53
C ILE A 39 -2.10 8.73 -2.00
N SER A 40 -1.65 9.18 -3.17
CA SER A 40 -0.30 8.87 -3.69
C SER A 40 0.80 9.24 -2.71
N ARG A 41 0.74 10.43 -2.08
CA ARG A 41 1.72 10.82 -1.06
C ARG A 41 1.69 9.92 0.18
N ASP A 42 0.50 9.56 0.66
CA ASP A 42 0.38 8.69 1.83
C ASP A 42 0.87 7.25 1.52
N VAL A 43 0.63 6.76 0.30
CA VAL A 43 1.15 5.46 -0.19
C VAL A 43 2.68 5.50 -0.30
N GLY A 44 3.25 6.53 -0.94
CA GLY A 44 4.71 6.68 -1.06
C GLY A 44 5.40 6.73 0.30
N GLY A 45 4.86 7.52 1.25
CA GLY A 45 5.37 7.55 2.62
C GLY A 45 5.23 6.19 3.34
N ALA A 46 4.17 5.42 3.09
CA ALA A 46 4.02 4.08 3.66
C ALA A 46 5.00 3.06 3.05
N ILE A 47 5.32 3.16 1.76
CA ILE A 47 6.35 2.32 1.10
C ILE A 47 7.71 2.55 1.75
N GLU A 48 8.08 3.80 2.01
CA GLU A 48 9.31 4.14 2.74
C GLU A 48 9.34 3.51 4.14
N GLN A 49 8.22 3.51 4.88
CA GLN A 49 8.15 2.88 6.20
C GLN A 49 8.28 1.35 6.12
N VAL A 50 7.72 0.69 5.10
CA VAL A 50 7.92 -0.76 4.90
C VAL A 50 9.38 -1.08 4.56
N ALA A 51 10.06 -0.23 3.78
CA ALA A 51 11.49 -0.39 3.52
C ALA A 51 12.31 -0.29 4.82
N LEU A 52 12.01 0.69 5.68
CA LEU A 52 12.65 0.80 7.00
C LEU A 52 12.42 -0.43 7.89
N LEU A 53 11.23 -1.03 7.85
CA LEU A 53 10.96 -2.28 8.57
C LEU A 53 11.78 -3.46 8.04
N ARG A 54 11.98 -3.57 6.73
CA ARG A 54 12.83 -4.61 6.14
C ARG A 54 14.30 -4.43 6.49
N ASP A 55 14.79 -3.21 6.42
CA ASP A 55 16.17 -2.89 6.78
C ASP A 55 16.44 -3.26 8.24
N ALA A 56 15.51 -2.92 9.14
CA ALA A 56 15.59 -3.27 10.56
C ALA A 56 15.45 -4.78 10.82
N ALA A 57 14.72 -5.52 9.99
CA ALA A 57 14.61 -6.99 10.08
C ALA A 57 15.88 -7.69 9.60
N THR A 58 16.55 -7.14 8.57
CA THR A 58 17.76 -7.70 7.97
C THR A 58 19.02 -7.37 8.79
N ASP A 59 19.07 -6.18 9.39
CA ASP A 59 20.13 -5.73 10.28
C ASP A 59 19.53 -5.12 11.56
N PRO A 60 19.37 -5.91 12.65
CA PRO A 60 18.84 -5.41 13.91
C PRO A 60 19.78 -4.41 14.60
N THR A 61 21.02 -4.24 14.12
CA THR A 61 21.97 -3.23 14.59
C THR A 61 21.92 -1.92 13.82
N ALA A 62 21.26 -1.87 12.65
CA ALA A 62 21.12 -0.66 11.84
C ALA A 62 20.31 0.46 12.56
N GLY A 63 19.55 0.11 13.60
CA GLY A 63 18.87 1.05 14.50
C GLY A 63 19.56 1.29 15.85
N ALA A 64 20.62 0.55 16.17
CA ALA A 64 21.35 0.68 17.42
C ALA A 64 22.60 1.54 17.20
N GLY A 65 22.57 2.79 17.66
CA GLY A 65 23.80 3.58 17.79
C GLY A 65 24.87 2.82 18.60
N PRO A 66 26.15 3.19 18.49
CA PRO A 66 27.32 2.37 18.86
C PRO A 66 27.50 2.02 20.35
N LEU A 67 26.48 2.17 21.19
CA LEU A 67 26.62 2.17 22.66
C LEU A 67 26.04 0.95 23.40
N ASN A 68 25.51 -0.09 22.76
CA ASN A 68 25.22 -1.33 23.50
C ASN A 68 25.08 -2.61 22.65
N PRO A 69 26.13 -3.45 22.56
CA PRO A 69 26.07 -4.73 21.87
C PRO A 69 25.60 -5.83 22.82
N GLY A 70 24.36 -6.32 22.67
CA GLY A 70 24.02 -7.68 23.13
C GLY A 70 22.67 -7.90 23.82
N ALA A 71 22.00 -6.87 24.35
CA ALA A 71 20.66 -7.02 24.96
C ALA A 71 19.73 -5.82 24.71
N ASP A 72 20.26 -4.59 24.77
CA ASP A 72 19.46 -3.37 24.54
C ASP A 72 19.18 -3.10 23.06
N ALA A 73 20.03 -3.59 22.15
CA ALA A 73 19.80 -3.47 20.70
C ALA A 73 18.50 -4.21 20.28
N VAL A 74 18.17 -5.33 20.93
CA VAL A 74 16.93 -6.08 20.68
C VAL A 74 15.72 -5.31 21.20
N GLY A 75 15.83 -4.64 22.36
CA GLY A 75 14.77 -3.78 22.90
C GLY A 75 14.53 -2.50 22.09
N ILE A 76 15.61 -1.90 21.55
CA ILE A 76 15.54 -0.72 20.67
C ILE A 76 15.00 -1.10 19.28
N ALA A 77 15.41 -2.25 18.72
CA ALA A 77 14.87 -2.78 17.47
C ALA A 77 13.38 -3.14 17.60
N ALA A 78 12.96 -3.73 18.72
CA ALA A 78 11.54 -3.99 19.01
C ALA A 78 10.72 -2.71 19.22
N GLY A 79 11.31 -1.69 19.86
CA GLY A 79 10.71 -0.34 19.97
C GLY A 79 10.59 0.37 18.62
N GLY A 80 11.59 0.23 17.75
CA GLY A 80 11.60 0.70 16.36
C GLY A 80 10.54 0.00 15.50
N ARG A 81 10.41 -1.32 15.61
CA ARG A 81 9.36 -2.11 14.93
C ARG A 81 7.96 -1.66 15.35
N THR A 82 7.71 -1.55 16.66
CA THR A 82 6.40 -1.17 17.21
C THR A 82 6.00 0.24 16.79
N SER A 83 6.94 1.20 16.86
CA SER A 83 6.69 2.58 16.44
C SER A 83 6.45 2.70 14.93
N THR A 84 7.21 1.99 14.11
CA THR A 84 7.04 1.99 12.65
C THR A 84 5.72 1.33 12.24
N LEU A 85 5.32 0.24 12.90
CA LEU A 85 4.00 -0.38 12.70
C LEU A 85 2.85 0.56 13.10
N ALA A 86 3.00 1.31 14.19
CA ALA A 86 2.01 2.31 14.58
C ALA A 86 1.89 3.45 13.55
N ILE A 87 3.01 3.86 12.94
CA ILE A 87 3.02 4.85 11.84
C ILE A 87 2.27 4.28 10.62
N LEU A 88 2.56 3.03 10.23
CA LEU A 88 1.87 2.35 9.13
C LEU A 88 0.37 2.19 9.38
N ARG A 89 -0.05 1.79 10.59
CA ARG A 89 -1.47 1.68 10.96
C ARG A 89 -2.18 3.02 10.80
N ARG A 90 -1.58 4.10 11.31
CA ARG A 90 -2.12 5.46 11.14
C ARG A 90 -2.17 5.89 9.67
N ALA A 91 -1.21 5.47 8.85
CA ALA A 91 -1.22 5.74 7.42
C ALA A 91 -2.36 4.99 6.72
N GLY A 92 -2.55 3.70 7.01
CA GLY A 92 -3.66 2.90 6.50
C GLY A 92 -5.04 3.47 6.88
N GLU A 93 -5.22 3.91 8.12
CA GLU A 93 -6.46 4.57 8.56
C GLU A 93 -6.71 5.91 7.84
N ARG A 94 -5.65 6.69 7.56
CA ARG A 94 -5.77 7.92 6.75
C ARG A 94 -6.15 7.59 5.31
N LEU A 95 -5.54 6.57 4.72
CA LEU A 95 -5.87 6.08 3.38
C LEU A 95 -7.33 5.62 3.31
N ALA A 96 -7.83 4.91 4.33
CA ALA A 96 -9.21 4.45 4.39
C ALA A 96 -10.20 5.62 4.33
N ARG A 97 -9.98 6.63 5.17
CA ARG A 97 -10.80 7.85 5.17
C ARG A 97 -10.75 8.57 3.81
N ARG A 98 -9.56 8.67 3.21
CA ARG A 98 -9.37 9.34 1.91
C ARG A 98 -10.01 8.57 0.75
N LEU A 99 -9.96 7.24 0.76
CA LEU A 99 -10.65 6.40 -0.22
C LEU A 99 -12.17 6.53 -0.10
N ASP A 100 -12.70 6.56 1.12
CA ASP A 100 -14.12 6.79 1.33
C ASP A 100 -14.55 8.18 0.83
N ASP A 101 -13.74 9.21 1.11
CA ASP A 101 -13.98 10.57 0.60
C ASP A 101 -13.86 10.64 -0.93
N LEU A 102 -12.92 9.90 -1.52
CA LEU A 102 -12.76 9.79 -2.96
C LEU A 102 -13.99 9.15 -3.60
N ARG A 103 -14.44 8.02 -3.07
CA ARG A 103 -15.67 7.34 -3.53
C ARG A 103 -16.89 8.25 -3.43
N ARG A 104 -17.03 9.03 -2.36
CA ARG A 104 -18.16 9.98 -2.20
C ARG A 104 -18.04 11.16 -3.17
N ALA A 105 -16.82 11.65 -3.42
CA ALA A 105 -16.58 12.77 -4.33
C ALA A 105 -16.73 12.37 -5.81
N ASP A 106 -16.52 11.10 -6.13
CA ASP A 106 -16.56 10.53 -7.47
C ASP A 106 -17.95 9.92 -7.78
N GLY A 107 -19.02 10.51 -7.25
CA GLY A 107 -20.41 10.02 -7.27
C GLY A 107 -21.08 9.82 -8.65
N GLY A 108 -20.30 9.81 -9.73
CA GLY A 108 -20.68 9.49 -11.10
C GLY A 108 -19.58 8.77 -11.89
N ALA A 109 -18.65 8.11 -11.19
CA ALA A 109 -17.54 7.37 -11.79
C ALA A 109 -18.03 6.35 -12.83
N GLY A 110 -17.36 6.30 -14.00
CA GLY A 110 -17.57 5.22 -14.96
C GLY A 110 -17.20 3.85 -14.35
N PRO A 111 -17.70 2.74 -14.92
CA PRO A 111 -17.54 1.40 -14.35
C PRO A 111 -16.07 1.00 -14.11
N ALA A 112 -15.16 1.38 -15.02
CA ALA A 112 -13.73 1.11 -14.87
C ALA A 112 -13.11 1.83 -13.65
N ARG A 113 -13.53 3.07 -13.37
CA ARG A 113 -13.04 3.81 -12.20
C ARG A 113 -13.63 3.26 -10.91
N ALA A 114 -14.90 2.85 -10.94
CA ALA A 114 -15.52 2.16 -9.81
C ALA A 114 -14.81 0.84 -9.47
N GLU A 115 -14.39 0.07 -10.48
CA GLU A 115 -13.60 -1.15 -10.31
C GLU A 115 -12.23 -0.88 -9.69
N LEU A 116 -11.52 0.17 -10.14
CA LEU A 116 -10.25 0.58 -9.55
C LEU A 116 -10.41 1.02 -8.09
N LEU A 117 -11.46 1.76 -7.75
CA LEU A 117 -11.75 2.14 -6.36
C LEU A 117 -12.05 0.92 -5.46
N LEU A 118 -12.71 -0.10 -6.01
CA LEU A 118 -12.92 -1.37 -5.30
C LEU A 118 -11.59 -2.12 -5.09
N LEU A 119 -10.74 -2.19 -6.10
CA LEU A 119 -9.41 -2.78 -5.99
C LEU A 119 -8.58 -2.08 -4.90
N MET A 120 -8.54 -0.74 -4.92
CA MET A 120 -7.85 0.04 -3.89
C MET A 120 -8.38 -0.27 -2.48
N ARG A 121 -9.70 -0.46 -2.34
CA ARG A 121 -10.29 -0.82 -1.04
C ARG A 121 -9.82 -2.19 -0.57
N VAL A 122 -9.83 -3.19 -1.47
CA VAL A 122 -9.37 -4.56 -1.17
C VAL A 122 -7.89 -4.57 -0.77
N GLU A 123 -7.04 -3.86 -1.51
CA GLU A 123 -5.61 -3.78 -1.20
C GLU A 123 -5.36 -3.08 0.14
N LEU A 124 -6.13 -2.04 0.45
CA LEU A 124 -6.03 -1.36 1.73
C LEU A 124 -6.49 -2.24 2.90
N ASP A 125 -7.59 -2.97 2.75
CA ASP A 125 -8.07 -3.88 3.80
C ASP A 125 -7.06 -5.03 4.01
N SER A 126 -6.48 -5.57 2.94
CA SER A 126 -5.38 -6.56 2.98
C SER A 126 -4.13 -6.00 3.66
N LEU A 127 -3.82 -4.71 3.45
CA LEU A 127 -2.70 -4.01 4.08
C LEU A 127 -2.93 -3.85 5.59
N LEU A 128 -4.11 -3.39 6.00
CA LEU A 128 -4.44 -3.22 7.42
C LEU A 128 -4.41 -4.55 8.17
N TRP A 129 -4.91 -5.61 7.55
CA TRP A 129 -4.83 -6.96 8.10
C TRP A 129 -3.37 -7.43 8.26
N SER A 130 -2.53 -7.22 7.25
CA SER A 130 -1.11 -7.60 7.34
C SER A 130 -0.34 -6.81 8.40
N ILE A 131 -0.71 -5.54 8.67
CA ILE A 131 -0.13 -4.75 9.77
C ILE A 131 -0.50 -5.34 11.13
N GLU A 132 -1.75 -5.78 11.28
CA GLU A 132 -2.25 -6.38 12.52
C GLU A 132 -1.59 -7.74 12.76
N ASP A 133 -1.51 -8.60 11.74
CA ASP A 133 -0.77 -9.86 11.80
C ASP A 133 0.71 -9.62 12.17
N LEU A 134 1.39 -8.65 11.55
CA LEU A 134 2.80 -8.35 11.86
C LEU A 134 3.00 -7.82 13.29
N HIS A 135 1.96 -7.22 13.89
CA HIS A 135 2.01 -6.77 15.27
C HIS A 135 1.94 -7.94 16.26
N GLU A 136 1.15 -8.96 15.92
CA GLU A 136 0.93 -10.16 16.74
C GLU A 136 2.02 -11.22 16.56
N ASP A 137 2.71 -11.21 15.41
CA ASP A 137 3.66 -12.27 15.05
C ASP A 137 5.07 -12.11 15.65
N ILE A 138 5.64 -13.26 16.00
CA ILE A 138 6.98 -13.45 16.57
C ILE A 138 7.85 -14.28 15.62
N ASP A 139 7.25 -14.94 14.61
CA ASP A 139 7.97 -15.75 13.64
C ASP A 139 8.63 -14.87 12.55
N PRO A 140 9.98 -14.90 12.41
CA PRO A 140 10.69 -14.09 11.43
C PRO A 140 10.37 -14.46 9.97
N GLU A 141 10.13 -15.74 9.65
CA GLU A 141 9.84 -16.14 8.26
C GLU A 141 8.48 -15.60 7.83
N ARG A 142 7.49 -15.69 8.72
CA ARG A 142 6.16 -15.13 8.48
C ARG A 142 6.17 -13.60 8.47
N ALA A 143 7.02 -12.97 9.28
CA ALA A 143 7.20 -11.52 9.26
C ALA A 143 7.70 -11.02 7.89
N ASP A 144 8.65 -11.71 7.26
CA ASP A 144 9.14 -11.37 5.92
C ASP A 144 8.04 -11.53 4.86
N GLU A 145 7.27 -12.62 4.89
CA GLU A 145 6.13 -12.82 3.99
C GLU A 145 5.08 -11.70 4.11
N LEU A 146 4.81 -11.26 5.35
CA LEU A 146 3.89 -10.16 5.65
C LEU A 146 4.44 -8.81 5.16
N LEU A 147 5.75 -8.54 5.32
CA LEU A 147 6.40 -7.33 4.77
C LEU A 147 6.40 -7.33 3.24
N ASP A 148 6.56 -8.49 2.61
CA ASP A 148 6.37 -8.71 1.18
C ASP A 148 4.95 -8.41 0.72
N ARG A 149 3.96 -8.89 1.48
CA ARG A 149 2.56 -8.61 1.20
C ARG A 149 2.22 -7.13 1.38
N LEU A 150 2.70 -6.49 2.44
CA LEU A 150 2.52 -5.05 2.68
C LEU A 150 3.07 -4.22 1.53
N HIS A 151 4.28 -4.52 1.08
CA HIS A 151 4.91 -3.82 -0.03
C HIS A 151 4.10 -3.99 -1.33
N ARG A 152 3.68 -5.22 -1.66
CA ARG A 152 2.85 -5.48 -2.85
C ARG A 152 1.53 -4.71 -2.81
N ASN A 153 0.80 -4.76 -1.70
CA ASN A 153 -0.48 -4.05 -1.57
C ASN A 153 -0.30 -2.53 -1.76
N LEU A 154 0.80 -1.95 -1.24
CA LEU A 154 1.10 -0.53 -1.42
C LEU A 154 1.44 -0.18 -2.88
N VAL A 155 2.20 -1.03 -3.57
CA VAL A 155 2.52 -0.84 -5.00
C VAL A 155 1.25 -0.94 -5.84
N GLU A 156 0.36 -1.88 -5.56
CA GLU A 156 -0.93 -2.00 -6.26
C GLU A 156 -1.84 -0.79 -5.97
N LEU A 157 -1.86 -0.28 -4.74
CA LEU A 157 -2.54 0.98 -4.39
C LEU A 157 -1.99 2.18 -5.16
N GLU A 158 -0.67 2.28 -5.31
CA GLU A 158 -0.03 3.32 -6.09
C GLU A 158 -0.38 3.21 -7.58
N ALA A 159 -0.30 1.99 -8.13
CA ALA A 159 -0.63 1.72 -9.53
C ALA A 159 -2.10 2.05 -9.84
N ALA A 160 -3.03 1.65 -8.97
CA ALA A 160 -4.44 1.99 -9.11
C ALA A 160 -4.69 3.51 -8.99
N THR A 161 -4.00 4.21 -8.07
CA THR A 161 -4.06 5.67 -7.95
C THR A 161 -3.59 6.35 -9.24
N ALA A 162 -2.48 5.89 -9.80
CA ALA A 162 -1.93 6.38 -11.06
C ALA A 162 -2.86 6.12 -12.23
N ALA A 163 -3.48 4.93 -12.30
CA ALA A 163 -4.45 4.58 -13.34
C ALA A 163 -5.67 5.51 -13.30
N ILE A 164 -6.28 5.74 -12.13
CA ILE A 164 -7.42 6.68 -12.00
C ILE A 164 -7.01 8.09 -12.44
N THR A 165 -5.79 8.52 -12.09
CA THR A 165 -5.25 9.83 -12.48
C THR A 165 -5.00 9.93 -13.99
N ALA A 166 -4.58 8.83 -14.62
CA ALA A 166 -4.27 8.77 -16.05
C ALA A 166 -5.52 8.68 -16.93
N MET A 167 -6.63 8.10 -16.44
CA MET A 167 -7.93 8.07 -17.14
C MET A 167 -8.50 9.47 -17.45
N ASP A 168 -7.87 10.53 -16.96
CA ASP A 168 -8.24 11.93 -17.16
C ASP A 168 -7.45 12.65 -18.26
N ARG A 169 -6.29 12.09 -18.64
CA ARG A 169 -5.39 12.68 -19.65
C ARG A 169 -5.72 12.17 -21.04
#